data_AF-A0A497ESR2-F1
#
_entry.id   AF-A0A497ESR2-F1
#
_cell.length_a   1.000
_cell.length_b   1.000
_cell.length_c   1.000
_cell.angle_alpha   90.00
_cell.angle_beta   90.00
_cell.angle_gamma   90.00
#
_symmetry.space_group_name_H-M   'P 1'
#
loop_
_entity.id
_entity.type
_entity.pdbx_description
1 polymer ?
#
loop_
_entity_poly.entity_id
_entity_poly.type
_entity_poly.pdbx_seq_one_letter_code
_entity_poly.pdbx_strand_id
1 'polypeptide(L)'
;KKVMIEEYGGDIVESITLCNEFSLIDEAVLYYIGESVDFDAVDSRFDPRDSLDFVKTAIPYVDWDKLATWVKEGLTKSPSDTREYLRTNVVKKFTDKVTAVSWAKVYLEGKPLEMMEPLAYTEKEVKDLLERAEKPSDILEKLVRR
;
A
#
# COMPACT_ATOMS: atom_id res chain seq x y z
N LYS A 1 2.54 16.94 19.66
CA LYS A 1 1.68 16.13 18.75
C LYS A 1 0.16 16.26 19.01
N LYS A 2 -0.30 16.80 20.15
CA LYS A 2 -1.74 17.06 20.44
C LYS A 2 -2.39 18.22 19.67
N VAL A 3 -1.59 19.14 19.13
CA VAL A 3 -2.05 20.47 18.67
C VAL A 3 -2.95 20.41 17.43
N MET A 4 -2.81 19.41 16.55
CA MET A 4 -3.53 19.38 15.26
C MET A 4 -4.94 18.78 15.33
N ILE A 5 -5.30 18.00 16.35
CA ILE A 5 -6.59 17.27 16.39
C ILE A 5 -7.65 18.10 17.13
N GLU A 6 -7.25 18.83 18.17
CA GLU A 6 -8.14 19.73 18.92
C GLU A 6 -8.67 20.89 18.05
N GLU A 7 -7.92 21.32 17.02
CA GLU A 7 -8.33 22.38 16.09
C GLU A 7 -9.51 22.02 15.18
N TYR A 8 -9.75 20.73 14.93
CA TYR A 8 -10.83 20.25 14.07
C TYR A 8 -12.01 19.63 14.84
N GLY A 9 -11.95 19.62 16.19
CA GLY A 9 -13.01 19.07 17.03
C GLY A 9 -13.26 17.56 16.85
N GLY A 10 -12.34 16.84 16.20
CA GLY A 10 -12.49 15.42 15.88
C GLY A 10 -11.89 14.50 16.94
N ASP A 11 -12.46 13.31 17.09
CA ASP A 11 -11.88 12.24 17.90
C ASP A 11 -10.59 11.72 17.24
N ILE A 12 -9.56 11.41 18.03
CA ILE A 12 -8.32 10.78 17.57
C ILE A 12 -8.63 9.47 16.86
N VAL A 13 -9.56 8.67 17.41
CA VAL A 13 -9.91 7.38 16.82
C VAL A 13 -10.61 7.58 15.49
N GLU A 14 -11.58 8.49 15.43
CA GLU A 14 -12.28 8.84 14.18
C GLU A 14 -11.33 9.43 13.12
N SER A 15 -10.37 10.26 13.52
CA SER A 15 -9.36 10.83 12.63
C SER A 15 -8.42 9.76 12.09
N ILE A 16 -8.01 8.81 12.93
CA ILE A 16 -7.20 7.65 12.52
C ILE A 16 -8.02 6.76 11.58
N THR A 17 -9.30 6.51 11.89
CA THR A 17 -10.22 5.76 11.03
C THR A 17 -10.35 6.42 9.66
N LEU A 18 -10.56 7.74 9.60
CA LEU A 18 -10.60 8.50 8.34
C LEU A 18 -9.27 8.43 7.58
N CYS A 19 -8.13 8.61 8.27
CA CYS A 19 -6.83 8.45 7.63
C CYS A 19 -6.62 7.03 7.10
N ASN A 20 -7.09 6.01 7.81
CA ASN A 20 -7.08 4.62 7.39
C ASN A 20 -8.01 4.40 6.19
N GLU A 21 -9.22 4.98 6.17
CA GLU A 21 -10.16 4.94 5.05
C GLU A 21 -9.54 5.48 3.75
N PHE A 22 -8.77 6.57 3.81
CA PHE A 22 -8.06 7.12 2.64
C PHE A 22 -6.79 6.36 2.27
N SER A 23 -6.27 5.51 3.16
CA SER A 23 -5.04 4.74 2.91
C SER A 23 -5.27 3.27 2.59
N LEU A 24 -6.50 2.76 2.77
CA LEU A 24 -6.88 1.39 2.48
C LEU A 24 -7.58 1.35 1.12
N ILE A 25 -6.83 0.95 0.10
CA ILE A 25 -7.44 0.29 -1.05
C ILE A 25 -7.81 -1.11 -0.57
N ASP A 26 -9.09 -1.39 -0.42
CA ASP A 26 -9.63 -2.67 0.04
C ASP A 26 -10.17 -3.50 -1.14
N GLU A 27 -10.95 -4.54 -0.82
CA GLU A 27 -11.56 -5.44 -1.80
C GLU A 27 -12.53 -4.72 -2.77
N ALA A 28 -13.00 -3.51 -2.46
CA ALA A 28 -13.84 -2.72 -3.37
C ALA A 28 -13.14 -2.43 -4.70
N VAL A 29 -11.80 -2.39 -4.74
CA VAL A 29 -11.04 -2.19 -5.97
C VAL A 29 -11.31 -3.30 -7.02
N LEU A 30 -11.74 -4.49 -6.59
CA LEU A 30 -12.06 -5.61 -7.47
C LEU A 30 -13.27 -5.32 -8.37
N TYR A 31 -14.11 -4.35 -8.01
CA TYR A 31 -15.20 -3.85 -8.86
C TYR A 31 -14.69 -3.41 -10.24
N TYR A 32 -13.53 -2.75 -10.30
CA TYR A 32 -12.96 -2.25 -11.55
C TYR A 32 -12.57 -3.35 -12.55
N ILE A 33 -12.46 -4.59 -12.10
CA ILE A 33 -12.09 -5.73 -12.94
C ILE A 33 -13.27 -6.69 -13.19
N GLY A 34 -14.47 -6.32 -12.75
CA GLY A 34 -15.72 -7.04 -12.97
C GLY A 34 -15.99 -8.19 -11.99
N GLU A 35 -15.27 -8.23 -10.87
CA GLU A 35 -15.53 -9.21 -9.80
C GLU A 35 -16.75 -8.81 -8.96
N SER A 36 -17.38 -9.82 -8.35
CA SER A 36 -18.46 -9.57 -7.38
C SER A 36 -17.86 -9.10 -6.07
N VAL A 37 -18.29 -7.92 -5.60
CA VAL A 37 -17.86 -7.32 -4.33
C VAL A 37 -19.06 -7.22 -3.40
N ASP A 38 -18.90 -7.66 -2.16
CA ASP A 38 -19.84 -7.38 -1.07
C ASP A 38 -19.49 -6.03 -0.42
N PHE A 39 -20.11 -4.96 -0.91
CA PHE A 39 -19.85 -3.60 -0.45
C PHE A 39 -20.28 -3.33 1.01
N ASP A 40 -21.06 -4.22 1.64
CA ASP A 40 -21.41 -4.08 3.05
C ASP A 40 -20.31 -4.66 3.96
N ALA A 41 -19.39 -5.46 3.40
CA ALA A 41 -18.31 -6.14 4.12
C ALA A 41 -16.92 -5.51 3.92
N VAL A 42 -16.80 -4.48 3.06
CA VAL A 42 -15.52 -3.81 2.80
C VAL A 42 -15.13 -2.87 3.94
N ASP A 43 -13.82 -2.70 4.15
CA ASP A 43 -13.25 -1.96 5.29
C ASP A 43 -13.19 -0.43 5.08
N SER A 44 -13.42 0.05 3.85
CA SER A 44 -13.34 1.46 3.50
C SER A 44 -14.68 2.01 2.99
N ARG A 45 -14.84 3.34 3.11
CA ARG A 45 -15.98 4.07 2.50
C ARG A 45 -15.78 4.38 1.01
N PHE A 46 -14.72 3.86 0.41
CA PHE A 46 -14.43 4.11 -1.00
C PHE A 46 -15.47 3.42 -1.88
N ASP A 47 -16.21 4.20 -2.67
CA ASP A 47 -17.15 3.67 -3.66
C ASP A 47 -16.56 3.78 -5.08
N PRO A 48 -16.15 2.66 -5.69
CA PRO A 48 -15.58 2.67 -7.04
C PRO A 48 -16.59 3.01 -8.14
N ARG A 49 -17.90 2.95 -7.87
CA ARG A 49 -18.97 3.24 -8.85
C ARG A 49 -19.02 4.75 -9.13
N ASP A 50 -19.21 5.53 -8.08
CA ASP A 50 -19.33 7.00 -8.16
C ASP A 50 -17.96 7.65 -8.44
N SER A 51 -16.89 7.08 -7.88
CA SER A 51 -15.53 7.60 -8.06
C SER A 51 -15.08 7.56 -9.52
N LEU A 52 -15.49 6.53 -10.28
CA LEU A 52 -15.08 6.37 -11.68
C LEU A 52 -15.69 7.44 -12.58
N ASP A 53 -16.99 7.70 -12.41
CA ASP A 53 -17.71 8.68 -13.22
C ASP A 53 -17.18 10.10 -12.95
N PHE A 54 -16.89 10.40 -11.68
CA PHE A 54 -16.23 11.64 -11.29
C PHE A 54 -14.86 11.79 -11.96
N VAL A 55 -13.98 10.78 -11.85
CA VAL A 55 -12.60 10.90 -12.34
C VAL A 55 -12.53 10.94 -13.87
N LYS A 56 -13.42 10.21 -14.56
CA LYS A 56 -13.58 10.28 -16.03
C LYS A 56 -13.91 11.69 -16.49
N THR A 57 -14.77 12.37 -15.74
CA THR A 57 -15.19 13.75 -16.02
C THR A 57 -14.06 14.74 -15.71
N ALA A 58 -13.39 14.59 -14.56
CA ALA A 58 -12.36 15.50 -14.10
C ALA A 58 -11.06 15.40 -14.92
N ILE A 59 -10.74 14.21 -15.46
CA ILE A 59 -9.49 13.93 -16.17
C ILE A 59 -9.80 13.22 -17.50
N PRO A 60 -10.36 13.95 -18.50
CA PRO A 60 -10.91 13.34 -19.72
C PRO A 60 -9.83 12.86 -20.72
N TYR A 61 -8.57 13.18 -20.48
CA TYR A 61 -7.45 12.83 -21.37
C TYR A 61 -6.80 11.48 -21.06
N VAL A 62 -7.26 10.78 -20.01
CA VAL A 62 -6.78 9.44 -19.67
C VAL A 62 -7.60 8.40 -20.44
N ASP A 63 -6.92 7.39 -20.98
CA ASP A 63 -7.56 6.23 -21.62
C ASP A 63 -8.14 5.28 -20.56
N TRP A 64 -9.32 5.63 -20.06
CA TRP A 64 -9.98 4.91 -18.97
C TRP A 64 -10.41 3.48 -19.33
N ASP A 65 -10.43 3.12 -20.61
CA ASP A 65 -10.67 1.74 -21.06
C ASP A 65 -9.54 0.79 -20.61
N LYS A 66 -8.36 1.34 -20.28
CA LYS A 66 -7.23 0.59 -19.72
C LYS A 66 -7.29 0.41 -18.21
N LEU A 67 -8.25 1.02 -17.50
CA LEU A 67 -8.30 1.01 -16.04
C LEU A 67 -8.31 -0.41 -15.47
N ALA A 68 -9.15 -1.30 -16.01
CA ALA A 68 -9.21 -2.69 -15.56
C ALA A 68 -7.85 -3.40 -15.69
N THR A 69 -7.10 -3.11 -16.76
CA THR A 69 -5.74 -3.63 -16.95
C THR A 69 -4.80 -3.07 -15.88
N TRP A 70 -4.81 -1.77 -15.65
CA TRP A 70 -3.96 -1.14 -14.62
C TRP A 70 -4.27 -1.65 -13.21
N VAL A 71 -5.54 -1.86 -12.88
CA VAL A 71 -5.93 -2.44 -11.59
C VAL A 71 -5.41 -3.87 -11.46
N LYS A 72 -5.59 -4.72 -12.49
CA LYS A 72 -5.03 -6.10 -12.50
C LYS A 72 -3.52 -6.10 -12.31
N GLU A 73 -2.83 -5.16 -12.94
CA GLU A 73 -1.39 -5.00 -12.74
C GLU A 73 -1.05 -4.54 -11.31
N GLY A 74 -1.74 -3.52 -10.78
CA GLY A 74 -1.50 -2.98 -9.43
C GLY A 74 -1.77 -3.97 -8.30
N LEU A 75 -2.71 -4.90 -8.49
CA LEU A 75 -2.96 -5.99 -7.53
C LEU A 75 -1.77 -6.94 -7.37
N THR A 76 -0.92 -7.05 -8.40
CA THR A 76 0.17 -8.03 -8.44
C THR A 76 1.56 -7.40 -8.52
N LYS A 77 1.66 -6.12 -8.92
CA LYS A 77 2.91 -5.38 -9.10
C LYS A 77 2.89 -4.13 -8.24
N SER A 78 3.92 -3.99 -7.41
CA SER A 78 4.19 -2.73 -6.71
C SER A 78 4.86 -1.72 -7.64
N PRO A 79 4.74 -0.42 -7.38
CA PRO A 79 5.60 0.58 -7.99
C PRO A 79 7.08 0.21 -7.78
N SER A 80 7.92 0.40 -8.81
CA SER A 80 9.33 0.01 -8.80
C SER A 80 10.29 1.12 -8.36
N ASP A 81 9.81 2.35 -8.25
CA ASP A 81 10.58 3.56 -8.02
C ASP A 81 10.32 4.19 -6.64
N THR A 82 9.72 3.43 -5.73
CA THR A 82 9.45 3.84 -4.35
C THR A 82 9.73 2.70 -3.38
N ARG A 83 9.67 3.00 -2.07
CA ARG A 83 9.82 1.99 -1.01
C ARG A 83 8.80 0.86 -1.08
N GLU A 84 7.69 1.07 -1.80
CA GLU A 84 6.66 0.06 -2.01
C GLU A 84 7.20 -1.16 -2.74
N TYR A 85 8.23 -0.98 -3.58
CA TYR A 85 8.94 -2.09 -4.19
C TYR A 85 9.49 -3.04 -3.14
N LEU A 86 10.29 -2.51 -2.19
CA LEU A 86 10.82 -3.32 -1.10
C LEU A 86 9.69 -3.88 -0.23
N ARG A 87 8.76 -3.04 0.23
CA ARG A 87 7.67 -3.44 1.14
C ARG A 87 6.90 -4.64 0.58
N THR A 88 6.44 -4.53 -0.66
CA THR A 88 5.58 -5.54 -1.29
C THR A 88 6.35 -6.83 -1.57
N ASN A 89 7.59 -6.73 -2.06
CA ASN A 89 8.39 -7.92 -2.36
C ASN A 89 8.83 -8.66 -1.09
N VAL A 90 9.14 -7.94 -0.01
CA VAL A 90 9.41 -8.54 1.30
C VAL A 90 8.20 -9.29 1.83
N VAL A 91 7.01 -8.66 1.78
CA VAL A 91 5.77 -9.29 2.25
C VAL A 91 5.48 -10.54 1.45
N LYS A 92 5.56 -10.49 0.12
CA LYS A 92 5.37 -11.66 -0.75
C LYS A 92 6.38 -12.77 -0.46
N LYS A 93 7.66 -12.43 -0.36
CA LYS A 93 8.74 -13.42 -0.21
C LYS A 93 8.76 -14.10 1.16
N PHE A 94 8.39 -13.39 2.21
CA PHE A 94 8.44 -13.86 3.60
C PHE A 94 7.06 -13.83 4.27
N THR A 95 5.99 -14.15 3.53
CA THR A 95 4.60 -13.99 3.99
C THR A 95 4.36 -14.64 5.35
N ASP A 96 4.88 -15.85 5.57
CA ASP A 96 4.75 -16.62 6.82
C ASP A 96 5.56 -16.04 7.99
N LYS A 97 6.44 -15.08 7.72
CA LYS A 97 7.27 -14.38 8.72
C LYS A 97 6.82 -12.95 8.98
N VAL A 98 5.86 -12.42 8.21
CA VAL A 98 5.32 -11.08 8.43
C VAL A 98 4.31 -11.13 9.58
N THR A 99 4.55 -10.30 10.59
CA THR A 99 3.68 -10.21 11.78
C THR A 99 2.81 -8.95 11.77
N ALA A 100 3.26 -7.88 11.11
CA ALA A 100 2.51 -6.65 10.92
C ALA A 100 3.10 -5.83 9.77
N VAL A 101 2.26 -5.01 9.13
CA VAL A 101 2.66 -4.08 8.07
C VAL A 101 2.07 -2.71 8.35
N SER A 102 2.82 -1.66 8.04
CA SER A 102 2.34 -0.27 7.98
C SER A 102 2.96 0.42 6.77
N TRP A 103 2.67 1.71 6.58
CA TRP A 103 3.24 2.51 5.51
C TRP A 103 4.77 2.53 5.49
N ALA A 104 5.40 2.65 6.66
CA ALA A 104 6.85 2.81 6.77
C ALA A 104 7.55 1.62 7.42
N LYS A 105 6.82 0.57 7.81
CA LYS A 105 7.40 -0.59 8.51
C LYS A 105 6.80 -1.91 8.07
N VAL A 106 7.64 -2.93 7.96
CA VAL A 106 7.23 -4.34 7.92
C VAL A 106 7.88 -5.05 9.10
N TYR A 107 7.10 -5.77 9.89
CA TYR A 107 7.62 -6.52 11.02
C TYR A 107 7.86 -7.97 10.60
N LEU A 108 9.12 -8.32 10.39
CA LEU A 108 9.56 -9.67 10.03
C LEU A 108 10.06 -10.40 11.27
N GLU A 109 9.42 -11.52 11.63
CA GLU A 109 9.72 -12.28 12.86
C GLU A 109 9.72 -11.37 14.11
N GLY A 110 8.78 -10.41 14.16
CA GLY A 110 8.65 -9.42 15.22
C GLY A 110 9.68 -8.27 15.19
N LYS A 111 10.64 -8.28 14.25
CA LYS A 111 11.64 -7.21 14.10
C LYS A 111 11.22 -6.20 13.03
N PRO A 112 11.31 -4.88 13.30
CA PRO A 112 10.92 -3.87 12.32
C PRO A 112 11.97 -3.71 11.22
N LEU A 113 11.56 -3.87 9.97
CA LEU A 113 12.19 -3.30 8.80
C LEU A 113 11.59 -1.91 8.57
N GLU A 114 12.38 -0.87 8.85
CA GLU A 114 11.94 0.53 8.69
C GLU A 114 12.31 1.06 7.29
N MET A 115 11.36 1.75 6.66
CA MET A 115 11.43 2.32 5.32
C MET A 115 10.89 3.75 5.37
N MET A 116 11.59 4.62 6.10
CA MET A 116 11.11 5.97 6.38
C MET A 116 11.06 6.85 5.13
N GLU A 117 12.01 6.66 4.21
CA GLU A 117 12.13 7.43 2.97
C GLU A 117 11.22 6.88 1.86
N PRO A 118 10.18 7.61 1.40
CA PRO A 118 9.21 7.09 0.43
C PRO A 118 9.81 6.78 -0.95
N LEU A 119 10.86 7.51 -1.36
CA LEU A 119 11.49 7.39 -2.68
C LEU A 119 12.78 6.56 -2.67
N ALA A 120 13.06 5.87 -1.57
CA ALA A 120 14.20 4.96 -1.44
C ALA A 120 13.76 3.50 -1.57
N TYR A 121 14.73 2.59 -1.63
CA TYR A 121 14.52 1.14 -1.73
C TYR A 121 13.78 0.73 -3.02
N THR A 122 14.10 1.45 -4.09
CA THR A 122 13.58 1.18 -5.44
C THR A 122 14.11 -0.14 -6.00
N GLU A 123 13.49 -0.66 -7.05
CA GLU A 123 13.94 -1.87 -7.76
C GLU A 123 15.44 -1.81 -8.07
N LYS A 124 15.90 -0.68 -8.61
CA LYS A 124 17.30 -0.46 -8.95
C LYS A 124 18.25 -0.63 -7.75
N GLU A 125 17.78 -0.31 -6.55
CA GLU A 125 18.62 -0.27 -5.35
C GLU A 125 18.63 -1.59 -4.57
N VAL A 126 17.54 -2.37 -4.63
CA VAL A 126 17.33 -3.51 -3.73
C VAL A 126 16.93 -4.82 -4.43
N LYS A 127 16.76 -4.86 -5.75
CA LYS A 127 16.41 -6.10 -6.48
C LYS A 127 17.38 -7.24 -6.20
N ASP A 128 18.67 -7.02 -6.38
CA ASP A 128 19.71 -8.02 -6.12
C ASP A 128 19.70 -8.50 -4.66
N LEU A 129 19.37 -7.62 -3.72
CA LEU A 129 19.23 -7.97 -2.30
C LEU A 129 18.04 -8.91 -2.10
N LEU A 130 16.89 -8.56 -2.66
CA LEU A 130 15.66 -9.36 -2.57
C LEU A 130 15.83 -10.73 -3.23
N GLU A 131 16.49 -10.80 -4.39
CA GLU A 131 16.73 -12.07 -5.09
C GLU A 131 17.60 -13.02 -4.26
N ARG A 132 18.67 -12.50 -3.66
CA ARG A 132 19.64 -13.29 -2.87
C ARG A 132 19.21 -13.58 -1.43
N ALA A 133 18.28 -12.82 -0.87
CA ALA A 133 17.82 -13.04 0.49
C ALA A 133 17.10 -14.40 0.60
N GLU A 134 17.53 -15.24 1.53
CA GLU A 134 16.90 -16.54 1.81
C GLU A 134 16.06 -16.47 3.10
N LYS A 135 16.38 -15.52 3.99
CA LYS A 135 15.71 -15.32 5.27
C LYS A 135 15.58 -13.83 5.62
N PRO A 136 14.65 -13.45 6.50
CA PRO A 136 14.43 -12.05 6.90
C PRO A 136 15.68 -11.29 7.35
N SER A 137 16.60 -11.96 8.06
CA SER A 137 17.84 -11.34 8.54
C SER A 137 18.72 -10.78 7.42
N ASP A 138 18.69 -11.39 6.24
CA ASP A 138 19.53 -10.99 5.11
C ASP A 138 19.18 -9.58 4.62
N ILE A 139 17.92 -9.18 4.81
CA ILE A 139 17.41 -7.84 4.49
C ILE A 139 17.65 -6.89 5.66
N LEU A 140 17.26 -7.30 6.88
CA LEU A 140 17.36 -6.46 8.09
C LEU A 140 18.79 -5.99 8.34
N GLU A 141 19.78 -6.88 8.23
CA GLU A 141 21.18 -6.56 8.52
C GLU A 141 21.82 -5.63 7.49
N LYS A 142 21.36 -5.66 6.24
CA LYS A 142 21.94 -4.87 5.15
C LYS A 142 21.36 -3.47 5.04
N LEU A 143 20.11 -3.27 5.43
CA LEU A 143 19.46 -1.95 5.37
C LEU A 143 19.73 -1.10 6.61
N VAL A 144 20.14 -1.70 7.74
CA VAL A 144 20.63 -0.98 8.93
C VAL A 144 22.01 -0.32 8.72
N ARG A 145 22.76 -0.74 7.70
CA ARG A 145 24.13 -0.26 7.41
C ARG A 145 24.21 0.77 6.27
N ARG A 146 23.08 1.22 5.73
CA ARG A 146 23.00 2.33 4.76
C ARG A 146 22.59 3.60 5.48
#